data_AF-A0A6J7A095-F1
#
_entry.id   AF-A0A6J7A095-F1
#
_cell.length_a   1.000
_cell.length_b   1.000
_cell.length_c   1.000
_cell.angle_alpha   90.00
_cell.angle_beta   90.00
_cell.angle_gamma   90.00
#
_symmetry.space_group_name_H-M   'P 1'
#
loop_
_entity.id
_entity.type
_entity.pdbx_description
1 polymer ?
#
loop_
_entity_poly.entity_id
_entity_poly.type
_entity_poly.pdbx_seq_one_letter_code
_entity_poly.pdbx_strand_id
1 'polypeptide(L)'
;MHEYSVTALVDPASQTVIRSSAVAHSLPWLECIQAEASGDRLAGRPLRGLRPHVREELIGITTCTHLNDTLRSIEDVRAILQMF
;
A
#
# COMPACT_ATOMS: atom_id res chain seq x y z
N MET A 1 1.68 11.62 -15.29
CA MET A 1 2.33 10.53 -14.51
C MET A 1 1.88 10.68 -13.07
N HIS A 2 1.54 9.60 -12.37
CA HIS A 2 1.20 9.62 -10.94
C HIS A 2 2.38 9.04 -10.17
N GLU A 3 2.86 9.76 -9.17
CA GLU A 3 4.00 9.34 -8.36
C GLU A 3 3.65 9.36 -6.88
N TYR A 4 3.93 8.25 -6.21
CA TYR A 4 3.77 8.07 -4.77
C TYR A 4 5.00 7.40 -4.19
N SER A 5 5.39 7.82 -2.99
CA SER A 5 6.27 7.03 -2.12
C SER A 5 5.44 6.33 -1.06
N VAL A 6 5.73 5.06 -0.79
CA VAL A 6 5.07 4.30 0.29
C VAL A 6 6.11 3.86 1.31
N THR A 7 5.83 4.12 2.57
CA THR A 7 6.61 3.60 3.70
C THR A 7 5.74 2.66 4.50
N ALA A 8 6.25 1.45 4.78
CA ALA A 8 5.57 0.46 5.60
C ALA A 8 6.50 -0.10 6.68
N LEU A 9 5.99 -0.20 7.89
CA LEU A 9 6.62 -0.91 9.01
C LEU A 9 5.92 -2.25 9.17
N VAL A 10 6.70 -3.34 9.15
CA VAL A 10 6.19 -4.71 9.23
C VAL A 10 6.77 -5.40 10.46
N ASP A 11 5.93 -6.11 11.19
CA ASP A 11 6.36 -7.07 12.20
C ASP A 11 6.84 -8.36 11.52
N PRO A 12 8.13 -8.71 11.60
CA PRO A 12 8.66 -9.91 10.96
C PRO A 12 8.13 -11.21 11.58
N ALA A 13 7.79 -11.23 12.88
CA ALA A 13 7.35 -12.44 13.56
C ALA A 13 5.91 -12.81 13.17
N SER A 14 5.01 -11.83 13.12
CA SER A 14 3.60 -12.03 12.75
C SER A 14 3.31 -11.80 11.26
N GLN A 15 4.29 -11.32 10.48
CA GLN A 15 4.11 -10.87 9.10
C GLN A 15 2.94 -9.90 8.92
N THR A 16 2.79 -8.96 9.83
CA THR A 16 1.69 -7.98 9.86
C THR A 16 2.23 -6.57 9.61
N VAL A 17 1.52 -5.77 8.80
CA VAL A 17 1.83 -4.36 8.63
C VAL A 17 1.43 -3.60 9.90
N ILE A 18 2.39 -3.04 10.62
CA ILE A 18 2.14 -2.24 11.83
C ILE A 18 1.63 -0.85 11.43
N ARG A 19 2.29 -0.23 10.45
CA ARG A 19 1.93 1.08 9.88
C ARG A 19 2.25 1.09 8.40
N SER A 20 1.46 1.81 7.64
CA SER A 20 1.76 2.17 6.26
C SER A 20 1.37 3.62 6.04
N SER A 21 2.02 4.29 5.11
CA SER A 21 1.68 5.64 4.69
C SER A 21 2.13 5.84 3.25
N ALA A 22 1.43 6.72 2.55
CA ALA A 22 1.83 7.17 1.22
C ALA A 22 2.05 8.69 1.24
N VAL A 23 2.92 9.15 0.35
CA VAL A 23 3.14 10.58 0.07
C VAL A 23 3.04 10.75 -1.44
N ALA A 24 2.15 11.63 -1.89
CA ALA A 24 2.03 12.00 -3.28
C ALA A 24 3.15 12.99 -3.67
N HIS A 25 3.68 12.81 -4.88
CA HIS A 25 4.69 13.70 -5.46
C HIS A 25 4.14 14.39 -6.71
N SER A 26 4.38 13.79 -7.88
CA SER A 26 3.85 14.28 -9.14
C SER A 26 2.44 13.74 -9.37
N LEU A 27 1.44 14.63 -9.32
CA LEU A 27 0.04 14.33 -9.63
C LEU A 27 -0.45 15.26 -10.75
N PRO A 28 -1.07 14.73 -11.81
CA PRO A 28 -1.57 15.54 -12.92
C PRO A 28 -2.95 16.18 -12.63
N TRP A 29 -3.68 15.69 -11.63
CA TRP A 29 -5.05 16.11 -11.30
C TRP A 29 -5.23 16.28 -9.79
N LEU A 30 -5.98 17.31 -9.38
CA LEU A 30 -6.15 17.67 -7.97
C LEU A 30 -6.94 16.60 -7.19
N GLU A 31 -7.89 15.95 -7.86
CA GLU A 31 -8.72 14.88 -7.30
C GLU A 31 -7.88 13.67 -6.85
N CYS A 32 -6.68 13.51 -7.42
CA CYS A 32 -5.80 12.41 -7.09
C CYS A 32 -5.14 12.56 -5.70
N ILE A 33 -5.11 13.75 -5.13
CA ILE A 33 -4.57 13.99 -3.77
C ILE A 33 -5.35 13.18 -2.73
N GLN A 34 -6.64 12.92 -2.98
CA GLN A 34 -7.51 12.17 -2.07
C GLN A 34 -7.07 10.71 -1.89
N ALA A 35 -6.29 10.17 -2.85
CA ALA A 35 -5.81 8.80 -2.77
C ALA A 35 -4.68 8.61 -1.76
N GLU A 36 -3.95 9.66 -1.37
CA GLU A 36 -2.80 9.54 -0.45
C GLU A 36 -3.18 8.85 0.86
N ALA A 37 -4.32 9.22 1.44
CA ALA A 37 -4.86 8.64 2.66
C ALA A 37 -5.19 7.14 2.54
N SER A 38 -5.35 6.59 1.32
CA SER A 38 -5.54 5.15 1.15
C SER A 38 -4.27 4.35 1.46
N GLY A 39 -3.10 4.99 1.49
CA GLY A 39 -1.83 4.39 1.90
C GLY A 39 -1.84 3.84 3.32
N ASP A 40 -2.65 4.41 4.21
CA ASP A 40 -2.73 4.01 5.62
C ASP A 40 -3.56 2.72 5.84
N ARG A 41 -4.35 2.32 4.83
CA ARG A 41 -5.33 1.23 4.96
C ARG A 41 -4.73 -0.16 5.08
N LEU A 42 -3.41 -0.31 4.91
CA LEU A 42 -2.75 -1.59 5.13
C LEU A 42 -2.40 -1.83 6.61
N ALA A 43 -2.46 -0.82 7.47
CA ALA A 43 -2.17 -0.99 8.90
C ALA A 43 -3.08 -2.07 9.52
N GLY A 44 -2.46 -2.98 10.28
CA GLY A 44 -3.11 -4.13 10.90
C GLY A 44 -3.40 -5.30 9.94
N ARG A 45 -3.10 -5.18 8.64
CA ARG A 45 -3.34 -6.26 7.67
C ARG A 45 -2.15 -7.23 7.64
N PRO A 46 -2.41 -8.55 7.51
CA PRO A 46 -1.35 -9.50 7.26
C PRO A 46 -0.75 -9.27 5.86
N LEU A 47 0.55 -9.52 5.70
CA LEU A 47 1.18 -9.50 4.38
C LEU A 47 0.57 -10.56 3.45
N ARG A 48 0.17 -11.71 3.99
CA ARG A 48 -0.47 -12.78 3.22
C ARG A 48 -1.85 -12.32 2.76
N GLY A 49 -2.09 -12.37 1.44
CA GLY A 49 -3.38 -12.00 0.87
C GLY A 49 -3.56 -10.49 0.72
N LEU A 50 -2.49 -9.71 0.87
CA LEU A 50 -2.53 -8.26 0.71
C LEU A 50 -2.90 -7.87 -0.73
N ARG A 51 -2.40 -8.60 -1.74
CA ARG A 51 -2.71 -8.36 -3.15
C ARG A 51 -4.21 -8.46 -3.50
N PRO A 52 -4.88 -9.60 -3.22
CA PRO A 52 -6.31 -9.70 -3.47
C PRO A 52 -7.10 -8.68 -2.63
N HIS A 53 -6.71 -8.46 -1.37
CA HIS A 53 -7.37 -7.46 -0.52
C HIS A 53 -7.33 -6.04 -1.13
N VAL A 54 -6.17 -5.56 -1.57
CA VAL A 54 -6.06 -4.23 -2.19
C VAL A 54 -6.89 -4.15 -3.47
N ARG A 55 -6.94 -5.23 -4.26
CA ARG A 55 -7.75 -5.29 -5.48
C ARG A 55 -9.26 -5.21 -5.18
N GLU A 56 -9.71 -5.83 -4.11
CA GLU A 56 -11.12 -5.94 -3.74
C GLU A 56 -11.62 -4.68 -2.99
N GLU A 57 -10.81 -4.13 -2.08
CA GLU A 57 -11.27 -3.14 -1.11
C GLU A 57 -10.82 -1.71 -1.41
N LEU A 58 -9.70 -1.52 -2.12
CA LEU A 58 -9.20 -0.17 -2.43
C LEU A 58 -9.76 0.33 -3.77
N ILE A 59 -11.08 0.42 -3.84
CA ILE A 59 -11.83 0.88 -5.02
C ILE A 59 -12.40 2.28 -4.85
N GLY A 60 -12.73 2.93 -5.97
CA GLY A 60 -13.43 4.21 -6.00
C GLY A 60 -12.53 5.44 -5.90
N ILE A 61 -13.16 6.61 -5.72
CA ILE A 61 -12.52 7.92 -5.86
C ILE A 61 -11.54 8.29 -4.73
N THR A 62 -11.52 7.50 -3.66
CA THR A 62 -10.61 7.72 -2.51
C THR A 62 -9.32 6.90 -2.63
N THR A 63 -9.10 6.27 -3.77
CA THR A 63 -7.91 5.47 -4.07
C THR A 63 -7.40 5.81 -5.47
N CYS A 64 -6.19 5.33 -5.79
CA CYS A 64 -5.62 5.47 -7.12
C CYS A 64 -5.05 4.12 -7.55
N THR A 65 -5.30 3.71 -8.80
CA THR A 65 -4.76 2.45 -9.34
C THR A 65 -3.24 2.38 -9.24
N HIS A 66 -2.53 3.49 -9.46
CA HIS A 66 -1.07 3.58 -9.35
C HIS A 66 -0.58 3.39 -7.90
N LEU A 67 -1.21 4.03 -6.92
CA LEU A 67 -0.88 3.79 -5.51
C LEU A 67 -1.23 2.34 -5.12
N ASN A 68 -2.35 1.82 -5.59
CA ASN A 68 -2.75 0.43 -5.34
C ASN A 68 -1.75 -0.58 -5.92
N ASP A 69 -1.11 -0.30 -7.07
CA ASP A 69 -0.03 -1.14 -7.60
C ASP A 69 1.15 -1.18 -6.62
N THR A 70 1.59 -0.02 -6.10
CA THR A 70 2.65 0.07 -5.09
C THR A 70 2.28 -0.62 -3.77
N LEU A 71 1.05 -0.46 -3.29
CA LEU A 71 0.59 -1.13 -2.07
C LEU A 71 0.56 -2.65 -2.23
N ARG A 72 0.20 -3.15 -3.42
CA ARG A 72 0.21 -4.59 -3.75
C ARG A 72 1.61 -5.21 -3.76
N SER A 73 2.65 -4.44 -4.03
CA SER A 73 4.02 -4.97 -4.01
C SER A 73 4.54 -5.24 -2.60
N ILE A 74 3.91 -4.69 -1.56
CA ILE A 74 4.30 -4.94 -0.16
C ILE A 74 4.16 -6.42 0.22
N GLU A 75 3.29 -7.20 -0.43
CA GLU A 75 3.20 -8.65 -0.20
C GLU A 75 4.53 -9.39 -0.49
N ASP A 76 5.38 -8.85 -1.37
CA ASP A 76 6.68 -9.46 -1.70
C ASP A 76 7.68 -9.39 -0.55
N VAL A 77 7.46 -8.54 0.45
CA VAL A 77 8.25 -8.53 1.70
C VAL A 77 8.25 -9.91 2.36
N ARG A 78 7.21 -10.73 2.16
CA ARG A 78 7.17 -12.11 2.65
C ARG A 78 8.31 -12.96 2.12
N ALA A 79 8.66 -12.80 0.85
CA ALA A 79 9.77 -13.53 0.24
C ALA A 79 11.11 -13.09 0.84
N ILE A 80 11.27 -11.78 1.12
CA ILE A 80 12.46 -11.22 1.77
C ILE A 80 12.61 -11.74 3.20
N LEU A 81 11.51 -11.77 3.98
CA LEU A 81 11.50 -12.28 5.35
C LEU A 81 11.85 -13.77 5.44
N GLN A 82 11.64 -14.55 4.38
CA GLN A 82 11.99 -15.97 4.31
C GLN A 82 13.46 -16.23 3.96
N MET A 83 14.24 -15.18 3.66
CA MET A 83 15.68 -15.28 3.38
C MET A 83 16.55 -15.21 4.65
N PHE A 84 15.95 -14.94 5.80
CA PHE A 84 16.60 -14.81 7.11
C PHE A 84 15.98 -15.80 8.11
#